data_AF-A0A178VIF9-F1
#
_entry.id   AF-A0A178VIF9-F1
#
_cell.length_a   1.000
_cell.length_b   1.000
_cell.length_c   1.000
_cell.angle_alpha   90.00
_cell.angle_beta   90.00
_cell.angle_gamma   90.00
#
_symmetry.space_group_name_H-M   'P 1'
#
loop_
_entity.id
_entity.type
_entity.pdbx_description
1 polymer ?
#
loop_
_entity_poly.entity_id
_entity_poly.type
_entity_poly.pdbx_seq_one_letter_code
_entity_poly.pdbx_strand_id
1 'polypeptide(L)'
;MFLYLCVWLLFLVTCMKLVLFTVLDTLFEDCFQRRWYRTAACYILVIAKLEGVAVSQYCALRLLQATLDESLYDLAGELVRFLLRSGRDIEQAPTESDSLSPKLLGFLIFGSSHKKSSLDKSSSFKEQSPHVASVKSILESHASYLMSGKELSKLVAFVKGTQFDIVDFLQRERYGCAQLQNFAAGLELIGQKLQMSELQNRLDAEFLLAQMCSVKFKEWIVVLATLLQRSEVLYDIFRYDLRLWKAYSVTLESHLAFAQYHDLLQILEAKLSATSREESNRGSIS
;
A
#
# COMPACT_ATOMS: atom_id res chain seq x y z
N MET A 1 56.56 -20.44 7.98
CA MET A 1 55.71 -20.64 9.17
C MET A 1 54.52 -19.67 9.22
N PHE A 2 54.74 -18.35 9.09
CA PHE A 2 53.66 -17.35 9.09
C PHE A 2 52.59 -17.53 8.00
N LEU A 3 52.98 -17.84 6.75
CA LEU A 3 52.02 -18.08 5.66
C LEU A 3 51.09 -19.28 5.95
N TYR A 4 51.64 -20.37 6.50
CA TYR A 4 50.87 -21.57 6.82
C TYR A 4 49.88 -21.32 7.97
N LEU A 5 50.28 -20.56 9.00
CA LEU A 5 49.39 -20.20 10.09
C LEU A 5 48.26 -19.29 9.61
N CYS A 6 48.55 -18.36 8.68
CA CYS A 6 47.58 -17.45 8.11
C CYS A 6 46.55 -18.19 7.21
N VAL A 7 47.02 -19.07 6.32
CA VAL A 7 46.15 -19.92 5.49
C VAL A 7 45.29 -20.86 6.35
N TRP A 8 45.86 -21.41 7.42
CA TRP A 8 45.12 -22.28 8.33
C TRP A 8 44.06 -21.52 9.15
N LEU A 9 44.37 -20.30 9.62
CA LEU A 9 43.36 -19.43 10.27
C LEU A 9 42.25 -19.03 9.30
N LEU A 10 42.59 -18.65 8.07
CA LEU A 10 41.62 -18.33 7.02
C LEU A 10 40.71 -19.53 6.72
N PHE A 11 41.29 -20.72 6.63
CA PHE A 11 40.53 -21.96 6.43
C PHE A 11 39.61 -22.26 7.62
N LEU A 12 40.09 -22.12 8.85
CA LEU A 12 39.30 -22.35 10.05
C LEU A 12 38.14 -21.36 10.17
N VAL A 13 38.39 -20.07 9.92
CA VAL A 13 37.35 -19.02 9.91
C VAL A 13 36.34 -19.26 8.80
N THR A 14 36.78 -19.69 7.62
CA THR A 14 35.89 -20.00 6.49
C THR A 14 35.04 -21.23 6.77
N CYS A 15 35.62 -22.30 7.33
CA CYS A 15 34.88 -23.48 7.78
C CYS A 15 33.86 -23.13 8.87
N MET A 16 34.23 -22.31 9.85
CA MET A 16 33.30 -21.91 10.92
C MET A 16 32.15 -21.06 10.37
N LYS A 17 32.42 -20.15 9.42
CA LYS A 17 31.38 -19.39 8.70
C LYS A 17 30.48 -20.31 7.88
N LEU A 18 31.03 -21.31 7.19
CA LEU A 18 30.27 -22.26 6.38
C LEU A 18 29.35 -23.12 7.24
N VAL A 19 29.83 -23.62 8.39
CA VAL A 19 29.03 -24.40 9.34
C VAL A 19 27.95 -23.54 10.00
N LEU A 20 28.28 -22.30 10.38
CA LEU A 20 27.29 -21.39 10.96
C LEU A 20 26.22 -21.03 9.94
N PHE A 21 26.60 -20.86 8.67
CA PHE A 21 25.68 -20.62 7.56
C PHE A 21 24.72 -21.80 7.36
N THR A 22 25.23 -23.02 7.20
CA THR A 22 24.36 -24.18 6.98
C THR A 22 23.38 -24.39 8.13
N VAL A 23 23.83 -24.19 9.38
CA VAL A 23 22.94 -24.25 10.54
C VAL A 23 21.89 -23.13 10.49
N LEU A 24 22.28 -21.90 10.17
CA LEU A 24 21.35 -20.77 10.13
C LEU A 24 20.32 -20.89 9.01
N ASP A 25 20.72 -21.38 7.84
CA ASP A 25 19.83 -21.64 6.71
C ASP A 25 18.80 -22.74 7.06
N THR A 26 19.26 -23.84 7.68
CA THR A 26 18.35 -24.90 8.16
C THR A 26 17.37 -24.39 9.22
N LEU A 27 17.83 -23.57 10.17
CA LEU A 27 16.96 -22.98 11.20
C LEU A 27 15.95 -21.99 10.61
N PHE A 28 16.36 -21.22 9.61
CA PHE A 28 15.47 -20.31 8.88
C PHE A 28 14.38 -21.10 8.14
N GLU A 29 14.75 -22.13 7.38
CA GLU A 29 13.81 -22.97 6.66
C GLU A 29 12.87 -23.73 7.60
N ASP A 30 13.37 -24.25 8.72
CA ASP A 30 12.54 -24.87 9.77
C ASP A 30 11.51 -23.89 10.34
N CYS A 31 11.91 -22.65 10.61
CA CYS A 31 10.99 -21.61 11.07
C CYS A 31 9.98 -21.22 9.99
N PHE A 32 10.40 -21.21 8.72
CA PHE A 32 9.54 -20.90 7.59
C PHE A 32 8.45 -21.97 7.42
N GLN A 33 8.81 -23.26 7.49
CA GLN A 33 7.86 -24.38 7.44
C GLN A 33 6.89 -24.37 8.62
N ARG A 34 7.37 -24.00 9.82
CA ARG A 34 6.55 -23.88 11.03
C ARG A 34 5.72 -22.60 11.11
N ARG A 35 5.80 -21.71 10.10
CA ARG A 35 5.12 -20.39 10.06
C ARG A 35 5.55 -19.45 11.20
N TRP A 36 6.74 -19.64 11.74
CA TRP A 36 7.31 -18.78 12.79
C TRP A 36 8.01 -17.56 12.18
N TYR A 37 7.24 -16.75 11.45
CA TYR A 37 7.77 -15.68 10.62
C TYR A 37 8.51 -14.58 11.40
N ARG A 38 8.08 -14.26 12.62
CA ARG A 38 8.79 -13.30 13.49
C ARG A 38 10.19 -13.80 13.85
N THR A 39 10.30 -15.07 14.21
CA THR A 39 11.59 -15.70 14.52
C THR A 39 12.47 -15.80 13.28
N ALA A 40 11.89 -16.18 12.14
CA ALA A 40 12.59 -16.20 10.86
C ALA A 40 13.15 -14.82 10.49
N ALA A 41 12.40 -13.74 10.74
CA ALA A 41 12.87 -12.37 10.52
C ALA A 41 14.08 -12.01 11.40
N CYS A 42 14.15 -12.50 12.65
CA CYS A 42 15.32 -12.30 13.49
C CYS A 42 16.58 -12.96 12.90
N TYR A 43 16.45 -14.15 12.30
CA TYR A 43 17.58 -14.83 11.65
C TYR A 43 18.09 -14.09 10.42
N ILE A 44 17.22 -13.39 9.67
CA ILE A 44 17.64 -12.57 8.53
C ILE A 44 18.67 -11.51 8.94
N LEU A 45 18.52 -10.90 10.11
CA LEU A 45 19.47 -9.91 10.62
C LEU A 45 20.86 -10.53 10.88
N VAL A 46 20.89 -11.79 11.32
CA VAL A 46 22.13 -12.53 11.54
C VAL A 46 22.75 -12.94 10.20
N ILE A 47 21.96 -13.45 9.25
CA ILE A 47 22.39 -13.77 7.87
C ILE A 47 23.03 -12.55 7.21
N ALA A 48 22.41 -11.37 7.34
CA ALA A 48 22.92 -10.12 6.78
C ALA A 48 24.33 -9.76 7.29
N LYS A 49 24.66 -10.14 8.53
CA LYS A 49 25.98 -9.91 9.14
C LYS A 49 27.02 -10.95 8.76
N LEU A 50 26.61 -12.18 8.46
CA LEU A 50 27.52 -13.30 8.20
C LEU A 50 27.88 -13.44 6.73
N GLU A 51 26.89 -13.38 5.84
CA GLU A 51 27.06 -13.64 4.40
C GLU A 51 26.99 -12.38 3.56
N GLY A 52 26.32 -11.36 4.08
CA GLY A 52 26.19 -10.08 3.43
C GLY A 52 24.77 -9.81 2.92
N VAL A 53 24.64 -8.62 2.33
CA VAL A 53 23.33 -8.00 2.10
C VAL A 53 22.52 -8.75 1.05
N ALA A 54 23.15 -9.27 -0.01
CA ALA A 54 22.46 -9.93 -1.12
C ALA A 54 21.66 -11.17 -0.69
N VAL A 55 22.24 -12.06 0.12
CA VAL A 55 21.54 -13.28 0.59
C VAL A 55 20.42 -12.91 1.55
N SER A 56 20.67 -11.98 2.48
CA SER A 56 19.65 -11.52 3.42
C SER A 56 18.45 -10.87 2.73
N GLN A 57 18.67 -10.15 1.62
CA GLN A 57 17.61 -9.56 0.80
C GLN A 57 16.75 -10.63 0.15
N TYR A 58 17.37 -11.66 -0.44
CA TYR A 58 16.63 -12.78 -1.02
C TYR A 58 15.75 -13.49 0.02
N CYS A 59 16.29 -13.80 1.20
CA CYS A 59 15.52 -14.39 2.30
C CYS A 59 14.39 -13.47 2.77
N ALA A 60 14.65 -12.16 2.86
CA ALA A 60 13.65 -11.17 3.24
C ALA A 60 12.53 -10.99 2.19
N LEU A 61 12.83 -11.08 0.90
CA LEU A 61 11.81 -11.05 -0.17
C LEU A 61 10.90 -12.29 -0.09
N ARG A 62 11.50 -13.48 0.10
CA ARG A 62 10.74 -14.73 0.31
C ARG A 62 9.85 -14.65 1.55
N LEU A 63 10.39 -14.14 2.66
CA LEU A 63 9.64 -13.98 3.89
C LEU A 63 8.53 -12.93 3.73
N LEU A 64 8.80 -11.83 3.04
CA LEU A 64 7.81 -10.79 2.75
C LEU A 64 6.59 -11.40 2.04
N GLN A 65 6.82 -12.17 0.97
CA GLN A 65 5.73 -12.82 0.24
C GLN A 65 4.90 -13.74 1.15
N ALA A 66 5.53 -14.60 1.94
CA ALA A 66 4.83 -15.48 2.88
C ALA A 66 4.04 -14.69 3.95
N THR A 67 4.59 -13.58 4.45
CA THR A 67 3.88 -12.74 5.44
C THR A 67 2.68 -12.03 4.84
N LEU A 68 2.74 -11.64 3.56
CA LEU A 68 1.60 -11.04 2.86
C LEU A 68 0.50 -12.08 2.62
N ASP A 69 0.87 -13.29 2.21
CA ASP A 69 -0.08 -14.39 2.00
C ASP A 69 -0.84 -14.74 3.29
N GLU A 70 -0.16 -14.66 4.44
CA GLU A 70 -0.74 -14.89 5.77
C GLU A 70 -1.36 -13.63 6.41
N SER A 71 -1.42 -12.52 5.68
CA SER A 71 -1.96 -11.22 6.14
C SER A 71 -1.29 -10.63 7.39
N LEU A 72 -0.02 -10.95 7.62
CA LEU A 72 0.80 -10.43 8.73
C LEU A 72 1.41 -9.06 8.38
N TYR A 73 0.57 -8.05 8.23
CA TYR A 73 0.96 -6.76 7.65
C TYR A 73 1.93 -5.92 8.48
N ASP A 74 1.91 -6.07 9.81
CA ASP A 74 2.87 -5.38 10.68
C ASP A 74 4.32 -5.84 10.40
N LEU A 75 4.50 -7.17 10.34
CA LEU A 75 5.79 -7.78 10.03
C LEU A 75 6.19 -7.51 8.57
N ALA A 76 5.24 -7.59 7.64
CA ALA A 76 5.48 -7.22 6.24
C ALA A 76 6.01 -5.77 6.12
N GLY A 77 5.44 -4.83 6.88
CA GLY A 77 5.91 -3.45 6.91
C GLY A 77 7.33 -3.29 7.46
N GLU A 78 7.70 -4.07 8.48
CA GLU A 78 9.08 -4.13 8.98
C GLU A 78 10.04 -4.66 7.92
N LEU A 79 9.65 -5.72 7.21
CA LEU A 79 10.44 -6.31 6.13
C LEU A 79 10.60 -5.35 4.96
N VAL A 80 9.54 -4.65 4.54
CA VAL A 80 9.62 -3.60 3.50
C VAL A 80 10.61 -2.51 3.91
N ARG A 81 10.55 -2.00 5.14
CA ARG A 81 11.50 -0.99 5.63
C ARG A 81 12.93 -1.50 5.66
N PHE A 82 13.14 -2.75 6.08
CA PHE A 82 14.44 -3.41 6.04
C PHE A 82 14.97 -3.49 4.60
N LEU A 83 14.18 -4.03 3.69
CA LEU A 83 14.50 -4.20 2.28
C LEU A 83 14.85 -2.85 1.60
N LEU A 84 14.03 -1.81 1.79
CA LEU A 84 14.27 -0.49 1.23
C LEU A 84 15.49 0.22 1.83
N ARG A 85 15.86 -0.10 3.08
CA ARG A 85 17.07 0.43 3.71
C ARG A 85 18.31 -0.30 3.20
N SER A 86 18.30 -1.63 3.20
CA SER A 86 19.39 -2.48 2.76
C SER A 86 19.79 -2.24 1.30
N GLY A 87 18.84 -1.84 0.43
CA GLY A 87 19.15 -1.46 -0.95
C GLY A 87 20.02 -0.21 -1.09
N ARG A 88 19.92 0.75 -0.15
CA ARG A 88 20.71 2.00 -0.18
C ARG A 88 22.16 1.79 0.25
N ASP A 89 22.40 0.80 1.12
CA ASP A 89 23.75 0.50 1.61
C ASP A 89 24.61 -0.22 0.55
N ILE A 90 23.99 -0.85 -0.46
CA ILE A 90 24.70 -1.46 -1.61
C ILE A 90 25.13 -0.39 -2.63
N GLU A 91 24.27 0.60 -2.91
CA GLU A 91 24.60 1.72 -3.82
C GLU A 91 25.66 2.68 -3.24
N GLN A 92 25.90 2.64 -1.92
CA GLN A 92 26.92 3.43 -1.23
C GLN A 92 28.22 2.64 -0.94
N ALA A 93 28.43 1.47 -1.56
CA ALA A 93 29.75 0.86 -1.55
C ALA A 93 30.74 1.87 -2.20
N PRO A 94 31.79 2.32 -1.49
CA PRO A 94 32.69 3.31 -2.04
C PRO A 94 33.46 2.67 -3.19
N THR A 95 33.27 3.20 -4.39
CA THR A 95 34.32 3.14 -5.40
C THR A 95 35.54 3.79 -4.75
N GLU A 96 36.52 2.96 -4.38
CA GLU A 96 37.85 3.43 -4.00
C GLU A 96 38.44 4.19 -5.19
N SER A 97 38.25 5.52 -5.19
CA SER A 97 39.13 6.43 -5.88
C SER A 97 39.58 7.48 -4.89
N ASP A 98 40.87 7.42 -4.60
CA ASP A 98 41.61 8.33 -3.76
C ASP A 98 41.22 9.81 -3.99
N SER A 99 40.66 10.46 -2.97
CA SER A 99 41.11 11.80 -2.61
C SER A 99 40.78 12.12 -1.16
N LEU A 100 41.83 12.49 -0.44
CA LEU A 100 41.87 12.82 0.97
C LEU A 100 40.97 14.01 1.33
N SER A 101 40.03 13.83 2.25
CA SER A 101 39.67 14.90 3.20
C SER A 101 38.98 14.34 4.46
N PRO A 102 39.50 14.59 5.68
CA PRO A 102 38.84 14.15 6.90
C PRO A 102 38.05 15.31 7.52
N LYS A 103 36.74 15.16 7.70
CA LYS A 103 35.96 15.96 8.68
C LYS A 103 34.86 15.13 9.33
N LEU A 104 35.29 14.37 10.33
CA LEU A 104 34.45 13.84 11.40
C LEU A 104 34.28 14.98 12.42
N LEU A 105 33.04 15.46 12.63
CA LEU A 105 32.47 16.03 13.87
C LEU A 105 31.21 16.86 13.54
N GLY A 106 30.05 16.50 14.11
CA GLY A 106 28.83 17.30 13.96
C GLY A 106 27.58 16.67 14.59
N PHE A 107 27.63 16.41 15.90
CA PHE A 107 26.47 16.08 16.72
C PHE A 107 25.63 17.35 16.97
N LEU A 108 24.31 17.25 16.76
CA LEU A 108 23.18 18.07 17.25
C LEU A 108 23.34 19.60 17.38
N ILE A 109 22.57 20.37 16.58
CA ILE A 109 21.89 21.60 17.03
C ILE A 109 20.51 21.74 16.32
N PHE A 110 19.45 21.90 17.11
CA PHE A 110 18.10 22.34 16.71
C PHE A 110 18.11 23.76 16.14
N GLY A 111 17.36 24.04 15.07
CA GLY A 111 17.18 25.42 14.61
C GLY A 111 16.30 25.61 13.38
N SER A 112 15.04 25.98 13.63
CA SER A 112 14.07 26.59 12.72
C SER A 112 14.65 27.66 11.78
N SER A 113 14.32 27.61 10.48
CA SER A 113 13.55 28.68 9.81
C SER A 113 13.38 28.44 8.31
N HIS A 114 12.21 28.85 7.84
CA HIS A 114 11.75 28.92 6.46
C HIS A 114 12.82 29.28 5.43
N LYS A 115 12.89 28.51 4.33
CA LYS A 115 13.13 29.07 3.00
C LYS A 115 12.47 28.23 1.91
N LYS A 116 11.59 28.93 1.19
CA LYS A 116 10.90 28.57 -0.04
C LYS A 116 11.94 28.34 -1.14
N SER A 117 11.98 27.15 -1.74
CA SER A 117 12.66 26.93 -3.02
C SER A 117 11.68 26.38 -4.04
N SER A 118 11.55 27.14 -5.11
CA SER A 118 10.82 26.91 -6.34
C SER A 118 11.13 25.57 -6.98
N LEU A 119 10.06 24.98 -7.52
CA LEU A 119 9.96 24.33 -8.82
C LEU A 119 11.30 24.13 -9.55
N ASP A 120 11.79 22.89 -9.54
CA ASP A 120 12.37 22.22 -10.70
C ASP A 120 12.08 20.72 -10.57
N LYS A 121 10.95 20.34 -11.14
CA LYS A 121 10.53 18.96 -11.33
C LYS A 121 11.29 18.41 -12.54
N SER A 122 12.55 18.03 -12.33
CA SER A 122 13.23 17.07 -13.19
C SER A 122 13.13 15.70 -12.53
N SER A 123 12.18 14.91 -13.01
CA SER A 123 12.12 13.46 -12.75
C SER A 123 13.33 12.82 -13.42
N SER A 124 14.47 12.89 -12.73
CA SER A 124 15.58 11.99 -12.96
C SER A 124 15.02 10.58 -12.73
N PHE A 125 14.92 9.83 -13.82
CA PHE A 125 14.90 8.38 -13.81
C PHE A 125 16.18 7.92 -13.07
N LYS A 126 16.14 7.97 -11.74
CA LYS A 126 16.96 7.09 -10.91
C LYS A 126 16.41 5.71 -11.21
N GLU A 127 17.13 5.01 -12.07
CA GLU A 127 17.06 3.56 -12.24
C GLU A 127 16.83 2.94 -10.87
N GLN A 128 15.58 2.59 -10.56
CA GLN A 128 15.23 2.08 -9.24
C GLN A 128 16.02 0.78 -9.13
N SER A 129 16.90 0.69 -8.12
CA SER A 129 17.67 -0.54 -7.89
C SER A 129 16.77 -1.76 -8.08
N PRO A 130 17.23 -2.81 -8.77
CA PRO A 130 16.38 -3.94 -9.18
C PRO A 130 15.62 -4.55 -8.00
N HIS A 131 16.23 -4.48 -6.82
CA HIS A 131 15.64 -4.86 -5.55
C HIS A 131 14.42 -4.02 -5.13
N VAL A 132 14.46 -2.70 -5.25
CA VAL A 132 13.31 -1.82 -4.97
C VAL A 132 12.16 -2.11 -5.93
N ALA A 133 12.48 -2.41 -7.20
CA ALA A 133 11.48 -2.83 -8.18
C ALA A 133 10.83 -4.17 -7.80
N SER A 134 11.60 -5.15 -7.29
CA SER A 134 11.05 -6.42 -6.78
C SER A 134 10.12 -6.21 -5.60
N VAL A 135 10.50 -5.40 -4.61
CA VAL A 135 9.63 -5.08 -3.46
C VAL A 135 8.34 -4.44 -3.93
N LYS A 136 8.44 -3.44 -4.81
CA LYS A 136 7.28 -2.75 -5.38
C LYS A 136 6.36 -3.74 -6.12
N SER A 137 6.92 -4.61 -6.95
CA SER A 137 6.16 -5.61 -7.71
C SER A 137 5.42 -6.61 -6.79
N ILE A 138 6.05 -7.08 -5.71
CA ILE A 138 5.41 -7.98 -4.73
C ILE A 138 4.22 -7.28 -4.05
N LEU A 139 4.42 -6.05 -3.60
CA LEU A 139 3.36 -5.27 -2.93
C LEU A 139 2.19 -4.97 -3.88
N GLU A 140 2.49 -4.60 -5.13
CA GLU A 140 1.46 -4.37 -6.16
C GLU A 140 0.69 -5.63 -6.51
N SER A 141 1.39 -6.76 -6.67
CA SER A 141 0.74 -8.06 -6.91
C SER A 141 -0.22 -8.42 -5.78
N HIS A 142 0.20 -8.22 -4.52
CA HIS A 142 -0.65 -8.47 -3.37
C HIS A 142 -1.84 -7.50 -3.29
N ALA A 143 -1.63 -6.20 -3.58
CA ALA A 143 -2.72 -5.23 -3.66
C ALA A 143 -3.75 -5.62 -4.75
N SER A 144 -3.29 -6.07 -5.91
CA SER A 144 -4.14 -6.57 -6.99
C SER A 144 -4.92 -7.82 -6.59
N TYR A 145 -4.28 -8.75 -5.87
CA TYR A 145 -4.95 -9.92 -5.30
C TYR A 145 -6.08 -9.50 -4.33
N LEU A 146 -5.82 -8.61 -3.39
CA LEU A 146 -6.84 -8.13 -2.45
C LEU A 146 -7.97 -7.37 -3.15
N MET A 147 -7.64 -6.54 -4.15
CA MET A 147 -8.64 -5.77 -4.90
C MET A 147 -9.49 -6.63 -5.83
N SER A 148 -8.91 -7.64 -6.49
CA SER A 148 -9.67 -8.59 -7.30
C SER A 148 -10.63 -9.43 -6.44
N GLY A 149 -10.16 -9.85 -5.26
CA GLY A 149 -10.98 -10.53 -4.26
C GLY A 149 -11.95 -9.62 -3.51
N LYS A 150 -11.89 -8.29 -3.71
CA LYS A 150 -12.68 -7.28 -2.97
C LYS A 150 -12.52 -7.39 -1.44
N GLU A 151 -11.36 -7.82 -0.96
CA GLU A 151 -11.01 -7.99 0.46
C GLU A 151 -10.61 -6.64 1.08
N LEU A 152 -11.57 -5.71 1.17
CA LEU A 152 -11.31 -4.31 1.49
C LEU A 152 -10.73 -4.06 2.89
N SER A 153 -11.21 -4.75 3.93
CA SER A 153 -10.65 -4.59 5.28
C SER A 153 -9.18 -5.04 5.34
N LYS A 154 -8.85 -6.14 4.66
CA LYS A 154 -7.45 -6.61 4.55
C LYS A 154 -6.60 -5.63 3.74
N LEU A 155 -7.15 -5.04 2.67
CA LEU A 155 -6.46 -4.01 1.90
C LEU A 155 -6.13 -2.79 2.76
N VAL A 156 -7.05 -2.34 3.60
CA VAL A 156 -6.78 -1.21 4.50
C VAL A 156 -5.72 -1.58 5.55
N ALA A 157 -5.81 -2.76 6.15
CA ALA A 157 -4.79 -3.25 7.08
C ALA A 157 -3.41 -3.36 6.39
N PHE A 158 -3.36 -3.86 5.16
CA PHE A 158 -2.16 -3.90 4.33
C PHE A 158 -1.57 -2.52 4.08
N VAL A 159 -2.38 -1.55 3.63
CA VAL A 159 -1.95 -0.17 3.38
C VAL A 159 -1.41 0.48 4.65
N LYS A 160 -2.12 0.32 5.78
CA LYS A 160 -1.70 0.86 7.09
C LYS A 160 -0.40 0.22 7.59
N GLY A 161 -0.26 -1.10 7.49
CA GLY A 161 0.90 -1.85 7.99
C GLY A 161 2.17 -1.63 7.15
N THR A 162 2.02 -1.56 5.83
CA THR A 162 3.15 -1.48 4.89
C THR A 162 3.47 -0.06 4.41
N GLN A 163 2.57 0.91 4.63
CA GLN A 163 2.64 2.26 4.06
C GLN A 163 2.62 2.25 2.51
N PHE A 164 1.94 1.27 1.92
CA PHE A 164 1.78 1.16 0.47
C PHE A 164 1.01 2.36 -0.09
N ASP A 165 1.51 2.96 -1.18
CA ASP A 165 0.86 4.06 -1.88
C ASP A 165 -0.31 3.54 -2.73
N ILE A 166 -1.45 3.37 -2.06
CA ILE A 166 -2.69 2.93 -2.71
C ILE A 166 -3.21 3.93 -3.74
N VAL A 167 -2.90 5.22 -3.61
CA VAL A 167 -3.38 6.25 -4.54
C VAL A 167 -2.69 6.09 -5.89
N ASP A 168 -1.36 5.98 -5.90
CA ASP A 168 -0.58 5.72 -7.13
C ASP A 168 -0.99 4.39 -7.79
N PHE A 169 -1.19 3.35 -6.98
CA PHE A 169 -1.66 2.05 -7.47
C PHE A 169 -3.04 2.13 -8.14
N LEU A 170 -4.03 2.72 -7.45
CA LEU A 170 -5.40 2.83 -7.98
C LEU A 170 -5.48 3.68 -9.24
N GLN A 171 -4.59 4.67 -9.42
CA GLN A 171 -4.53 5.47 -10.65
C GLN A 171 -4.11 4.64 -11.86
N ARG A 172 -3.21 3.67 -11.68
CA ARG A 172 -2.75 2.76 -12.73
C ARG A 172 -3.77 1.66 -13.02
N GLU A 173 -4.40 1.12 -11.98
CA GLU A 173 -5.21 -0.09 -12.06
C GLU A 173 -6.73 0.16 -12.26
N ARG A 174 -7.11 1.38 -12.65
CA ARG A 174 -8.54 1.80 -12.78
C ARG A 174 -9.37 0.89 -13.67
N TYR A 175 -8.76 0.35 -14.72
CA TYR A 175 -9.42 -0.52 -15.70
C TYR A 175 -9.03 -2.00 -15.55
N GLY A 176 -8.34 -2.36 -14.46
CA GLY A 176 -7.85 -3.71 -14.20
C GLY A 176 -8.58 -4.35 -13.03
N CYS A 177 -7.84 -4.82 -12.01
CA CYS A 177 -8.41 -5.58 -10.90
C CYS A 177 -9.47 -4.81 -10.07
N ALA A 178 -9.46 -3.48 -10.15
CA ALA A 178 -10.40 -2.63 -9.45
C ALA A 178 -11.76 -2.51 -10.15
N GLN A 179 -11.92 -2.95 -11.41
CA GLN A 179 -13.16 -2.76 -12.14
C GLN A 179 -14.37 -3.40 -11.43
N LEU A 180 -15.51 -2.70 -11.48
CA LEU A 180 -16.81 -3.20 -11.06
C LEU A 180 -17.67 -3.50 -12.29
N GLN A 181 -18.26 -4.68 -12.38
CA GLN A 181 -19.03 -5.08 -13.57
C GLN A 181 -20.37 -4.33 -13.65
N ASN A 182 -21.16 -4.39 -12.58
CA ASN A 182 -22.45 -3.70 -12.44
C ASN A 182 -22.53 -3.08 -11.05
N PHE A 183 -23.05 -1.85 -10.97
CA PHE A 183 -23.28 -1.13 -9.73
C PHE A 183 -24.09 -1.94 -8.71
N ALA A 184 -25.22 -2.53 -9.08
CA ALA A 184 -26.09 -3.25 -8.14
C ALA A 184 -25.36 -4.46 -7.51
N ALA A 185 -24.78 -5.31 -8.36
CA ALA A 185 -24.00 -6.48 -7.92
C ALA A 185 -22.76 -6.07 -7.10
N GLY A 186 -22.09 -4.97 -7.50
CA GLY A 186 -20.95 -4.43 -6.77
C GLY A 186 -21.34 -3.92 -5.38
N LEU A 187 -22.42 -3.16 -5.28
CA LEU A 187 -22.95 -2.63 -4.02
C LEU A 187 -23.31 -3.74 -3.04
N GLU A 188 -24.00 -4.78 -3.53
CA GLU A 188 -24.37 -5.94 -2.72
C GLU A 188 -23.13 -6.74 -2.27
N LEU A 189 -22.24 -7.11 -3.21
CA LEU A 189 -21.04 -7.88 -2.91
C LEU A 189 -20.13 -7.16 -1.90
N ILE A 190 -19.89 -5.87 -2.12
CA ILE A 190 -19.03 -5.06 -1.24
C ILE A 190 -19.71 -4.84 0.11
N GLY A 191 -21.01 -4.60 0.14
CA GLY A 191 -21.78 -4.49 1.39
C GLY A 191 -21.71 -5.77 2.23
N GLN A 192 -21.82 -6.94 1.60
CA GLN A 192 -21.69 -8.25 2.27
C GLN A 192 -20.27 -8.47 2.80
N LYS A 193 -19.23 -8.15 2.01
CA LYS A 193 -17.82 -8.35 2.42
C LYS A 193 -17.38 -7.40 3.53
N LEU A 194 -17.81 -6.14 3.50
CA LEU A 194 -17.45 -5.17 4.53
C LEU A 194 -18.24 -5.38 5.82
N GLN A 195 -19.42 -6.02 5.82
CA GLN A 195 -20.24 -6.18 7.03
C GLN A 195 -20.39 -4.85 7.80
N MET A 196 -21.13 -3.90 7.21
CA MET A 196 -21.24 -2.51 7.68
C MET A 196 -21.79 -2.33 9.11
N SER A 197 -22.22 -3.41 9.77
CA SER A 197 -22.57 -3.44 11.20
C SER A 197 -21.36 -3.25 12.12
N GLU A 198 -20.17 -3.67 11.68
CA GLU A 198 -18.94 -3.57 12.47
C GLU A 198 -18.31 -2.18 12.34
N LEU A 199 -17.98 -1.55 13.47
CA LEU A 199 -17.44 -0.19 13.49
C LEU A 199 -16.11 -0.11 12.74
N GLN A 200 -15.24 -1.10 12.93
CA GLN A 200 -13.92 -1.11 12.30
C GLN A 200 -14.03 -1.14 10.77
N ASN A 201 -14.89 -2.00 10.22
CA ASN A 201 -15.09 -2.10 8.78
C ASN A 201 -15.69 -0.81 8.19
N ARG A 202 -16.56 -0.13 8.96
CA ARG A 202 -17.09 1.17 8.56
C ARG A 202 -16.00 2.23 8.49
N LEU A 203 -15.07 2.26 9.45
CA LEU A 203 -13.91 3.16 9.43
C LEU A 203 -12.96 2.83 8.27
N ASP A 204 -12.78 1.55 7.95
CA ASP A 204 -11.96 1.13 6.82
C ASP A 204 -12.62 1.52 5.48
N ALA A 205 -13.95 1.45 5.38
CA ALA A 205 -14.70 1.95 4.23
C ALA A 205 -14.58 3.48 4.07
N GLU A 206 -14.62 4.25 5.16
CA GLU A 206 -14.39 5.70 5.15
C GLU A 206 -12.97 6.04 4.66
N PHE A 207 -11.98 5.31 5.17
CA PHE A 207 -10.61 5.46 4.72
C PHE A 207 -10.49 5.23 3.21
N LEU A 208 -11.07 4.14 2.70
CA LEU A 208 -11.07 3.83 1.27
C LEU A 208 -11.84 4.87 0.45
N LEU A 209 -12.98 5.36 0.93
CA LEU A 209 -13.74 6.40 0.26
C LEU A 209 -12.88 7.66 0.07
N ALA A 210 -12.13 8.08 1.08
CA ALA A 210 -11.21 9.20 0.97
C ALA A 210 -10.12 8.97 -0.09
N GLN A 211 -9.55 7.75 -0.16
CA GLN A 211 -8.57 7.40 -1.20
C GLN A 211 -9.21 7.36 -2.60
N MET A 212 -10.42 6.83 -2.74
CA MET A 212 -11.13 6.77 -4.02
C MET A 212 -11.51 8.17 -4.53
N CYS A 213 -11.87 9.08 -3.61
CA CYS A 213 -12.10 10.48 -3.90
C CYS A 213 -10.84 11.18 -4.42
N SER A 214 -9.67 10.92 -3.80
CA SER A 214 -8.40 11.54 -4.23
C SER A 214 -8.02 11.15 -5.66
N VAL A 215 -8.25 9.88 -6.04
CA VAL A 215 -8.03 9.43 -7.41
C VAL A 215 -9.15 9.82 -8.36
N LYS A 216 -10.35 10.18 -7.88
CA LYS A 216 -11.59 10.43 -8.64
C LYS A 216 -12.18 9.16 -9.28
N PHE A 217 -12.16 8.04 -8.59
CA PHE A 217 -12.69 6.77 -9.11
C PHE A 217 -14.20 6.67 -8.88
N LYS A 218 -14.97 7.27 -9.79
CA LYS A 218 -16.43 7.47 -9.65
C LYS A 218 -17.20 6.22 -9.24
N GLU A 219 -16.96 5.08 -9.88
CA GLU A 219 -17.68 3.82 -9.60
C GLU A 219 -17.55 3.40 -8.13
N TRP A 220 -16.32 3.36 -7.61
CA TRP A 220 -16.05 3.04 -6.21
C TRP A 220 -16.55 4.10 -5.25
N ILE A 221 -16.42 5.38 -5.60
CA ILE A 221 -16.94 6.47 -4.77
C ILE A 221 -18.44 6.30 -4.59
N VAL A 222 -19.19 6.07 -5.68
CA VAL A 222 -20.65 5.91 -5.61
C VAL A 222 -21.03 4.70 -4.76
N VAL A 223 -20.34 3.55 -4.92
CA VAL A 223 -20.60 2.36 -4.10
C VAL A 223 -20.32 2.61 -2.62
N LEU A 224 -19.11 3.05 -2.27
CA LEU A 224 -18.72 3.27 -0.88
C LEU A 224 -19.53 4.38 -0.21
N ALA A 225 -19.81 5.48 -0.92
CA ALA A 225 -20.64 6.56 -0.40
C ALA A 225 -22.10 6.12 -0.21
N THR A 226 -22.62 5.19 -1.03
CA THR A 226 -23.95 4.60 -0.82
C THR A 226 -23.97 3.72 0.44
N LEU A 227 -23.00 2.81 0.59
CA LEU A 227 -22.87 1.97 1.79
C LEU A 227 -22.75 2.80 3.08
N LEU A 228 -22.01 3.91 3.02
CA LEU A 228 -21.80 4.82 4.14
C LEU A 228 -22.91 5.88 4.30
N GLN A 229 -23.87 5.92 3.37
CA GLN A 229 -24.94 6.91 3.29
C GLN A 229 -24.45 8.37 3.32
N ARG A 230 -23.37 8.66 2.58
CA ARG A 230 -22.74 9.98 2.50
C ARG A 230 -23.39 10.83 1.42
N SER A 231 -24.50 11.48 1.75
CA SER A 231 -25.27 12.29 0.80
C SER A 231 -24.46 13.43 0.16
N GLU A 232 -23.54 14.07 0.90
CA GLU A 232 -22.77 15.20 0.34
C GLU A 232 -21.85 14.75 -0.81
N VAL A 233 -21.17 13.61 -0.62
CA VAL A 233 -20.25 13.05 -1.62
C VAL A 233 -21.02 12.63 -2.87
N LEU A 234 -22.18 12.00 -2.70
CA LEU A 234 -23.04 11.59 -3.82
C LEU A 234 -23.63 12.80 -4.55
N TYR A 235 -24.09 13.81 -3.81
CA TYR A 235 -24.60 15.05 -4.39
C TYR A 235 -23.54 15.73 -5.28
N ASP A 236 -22.29 15.82 -4.82
CA ASP A 236 -21.20 16.39 -5.59
C ASP A 236 -20.93 15.67 -6.92
N ILE A 237 -21.18 14.37 -6.97
CA ILE A 237 -21.04 13.56 -8.20
C ILE A 237 -22.23 13.79 -9.13
N PHE A 238 -23.45 13.76 -8.58
CA PHE A 238 -24.69 13.75 -9.38
C PHE A 238 -25.12 15.12 -9.88
N ARG A 239 -24.77 16.21 -9.18
CA ARG A 239 -25.16 17.58 -9.59
C ARG A 239 -24.70 17.94 -11.00
N TYR A 240 -23.61 17.35 -11.47
CA TYR A 240 -23.06 17.58 -12.81
C TYR A 240 -23.52 16.54 -13.84
N ASP A 241 -24.19 15.47 -13.43
CA ASP A 241 -24.63 14.39 -14.32
C ASP A 241 -25.98 13.81 -13.86
N LEU A 242 -27.06 14.48 -14.29
CA LEU A 242 -28.44 14.06 -13.99
C LEU A 242 -28.82 12.73 -14.67
N ARG A 243 -28.10 12.30 -15.72
CA ARG A 243 -28.34 10.98 -16.33
C ARG A 243 -27.84 9.88 -15.41
N LEU A 244 -26.65 10.08 -14.84
CA LEU A 244 -26.10 9.17 -13.84
C LEU A 244 -26.99 9.11 -12.59
N TRP A 245 -27.51 10.25 -12.12
CA TRP A 245 -28.51 10.30 -11.04
C TRP A 245 -29.72 9.40 -11.33
N LYS A 246 -30.36 9.58 -12.50
CA LYS A 246 -31.54 8.80 -12.89
C LYS A 246 -31.26 7.30 -12.96
N ALA A 247 -30.11 6.91 -13.52
CA ALA A 247 -29.72 5.50 -13.58
C ALA A 247 -29.49 4.93 -12.17
N TYR A 248 -28.86 5.70 -11.29
CA TYR A 248 -28.61 5.34 -9.90
C TYR A 248 -29.91 5.18 -9.10
N SER A 249 -30.82 6.16 -9.17
CA SER A 249 -32.08 6.14 -8.42
C SER A 249 -32.97 4.98 -8.85
N VAL A 250 -33.16 4.78 -10.16
CA VAL A 250 -33.94 3.65 -10.70
C VAL A 250 -33.34 2.31 -10.29
N THR A 251 -32.00 2.20 -10.24
CA THR A 251 -31.34 0.95 -9.82
C THR A 251 -31.62 0.65 -8.34
N LEU A 252 -31.55 1.65 -7.47
CA LEU A 252 -31.83 1.46 -6.04
C LEU A 252 -33.31 1.21 -5.74
N GLU A 253 -34.23 1.87 -6.46
CA GLU A 253 -35.68 1.69 -6.30
C GLU A 253 -36.17 0.33 -6.83
N SER A 254 -35.55 -0.19 -7.88
CA SER A 254 -35.95 -1.47 -8.50
C SER A 254 -35.56 -2.71 -7.70
N HIS A 255 -34.63 -2.59 -6.74
CA HIS A 255 -34.12 -3.73 -5.97
C HIS A 255 -34.59 -3.65 -4.51
N LEU A 256 -35.44 -4.59 -4.08
CA LEU A 256 -35.95 -4.66 -2.70
C LEU A 256 -34.84 -4.75 -1.64
N ALA A 257 -33.70 -5.36 -1.98
CA ALA A 257 -32.53 -5.45 -1.09
C ALA A 257 -31.94 -4.08 -0.73
N PHE A 258 -32.26 -3.03 -1.50
CA PHE A 258 -31.75 -1.67 -1.33
C PHE A 258 -32.76 -0.74 -0.65
N ALA A 259 -33.82 -1.30 -0.04
CA ALA A 259 -34.81 -0.57 0.75
C ALA A 259 -34.17 0.41 1.77
N GLN A 260 -33.07 -0.01 2.41
CA GLN A 260 -32.36 0.79 3.41
C GLN A 260 -31.74 2.11 2.89
N TYR A 261 -31.65 2.30 1.57
CA TYR A 261 -31.11 3.52 0.96
C TYR A 261 -32.20 4.47 0.45
N HIS A 262 -33.48 4.17 0.66
CA HIS A 262 -34.57 5.02 0.15
C HIS A 262 -34.60 6.40 0.81
N ASP A 263 -34.28 6.50 2.10
CA ASP A 263 -34.16 7.79 2.80
C ASP A 263 -33.02 8.64 2.20
N LEU A 264 -31.90 8.00 1.86
CA LEU A 264 -30.78 8.65 1.18
C LEU A 264 -31.19 9.21 -0.19
N LEU A 265 -31.99 8.46 -0.95
CA LEU A 265 -32.53 8.91 -2.24
C LEU A 265 -33.40 10.16 -2.09
N GLN A 266 -34.29 10.19 -1.08
CA GLN A 266 -35.16 11.34 -0.84
C GLN A 266 -34.35 12.60 -0.50
N ILE A 267 -33.30 12.46 0.33
CA ILE A 267 -32.40 13.57 0.68
C ILE A 267 -31.68 14.09 -0.57
N LEU A 268 -31.19 13.20 -1.44
CA LEU A 268 -30.48 13.57 -2.66
C LEU A 268 -31.40 14.25 -3.68
N GLU A 269 -32.60 13.71 -3.90
CA GLU A 269 -33.61 14.29 -4.80
C GLU A 269 -33.99 15.72 -4.38
N ALA A 270 -34.20 15.94 -3.07
CA ALA A 270 -34.48 17.26 -2.52
C ALA A 270 -33.36 18.27 -2.79
N LYS A 271 -32.09 17.87 -2.61
CA LYS A 271 -30.92 18.73 -2.86
C LYS A 271 -30.71 19.05 -4.33
N LEU A 272 -30.85 18.05 -5.20
CA LEU A 272 -30.72 18.23 -6.65
C LEU A 272 -31.85 19.11 -7.21
N SER A 273 -33.07 18.95 -6.69
CA SER A 273 -34.22 19.80 -7.04
C SER A 273 -34.10 21.23 -6.54
N ALA A 274 -33.51 21.47 -5.37
CA ALA A 274 -33.27 22.83 -4.87
C ALA A 274 -32.30 23.60 -5.78
N THR A 275 -31.23 22.93 -6.20
CA THR A 275 -30.18 23.54 -7.03
C THR A 275 -30.67 23.93 -8.41
N SER A 276 -31.48 23.08 -9.05
CA SER A 276 -32.08 23.40 -10.36
C SER A 276 -33.02 24.61 -10.30
N ARG A 277 -33.76 24.78 -9.20
CA ARG A 277 -34.60 25.97 -8.98
C ARG A 277 -33.77 27.23 -8.83
N GLU A 278 -32.64 27.17 -8.12
CA GLU A 278 -31.74 28.33 -7.95
C GLU A 278 -31.08 28.76 -9.27
N GLU A 279 -30.65 27.81 -10.10
CA GLU A 279 -30.07 28.10 -11.41
C GLU A 279 -31.11 28.73 -12.37
N SER A 280 -32.33 28.20 -12.38
CA SER A 280 -33.42 28.77 -13.18
C SER A 280 -33.76 30.21 -12.75
N ASN A 281 -33.75 30.49 -11.44
CA ASN A 281 -34.08 31.83 -10.93
C ASN A 281 -32.97 32.86 -11.24
N ARG A 282 -31.69 32.46 -11.30
CA ARG A 282 -30.60 33.34 -11.74
C ARG A 282 -30.63 33.60 -13.25
N GLY A 283 -31.04 32.61 -14.04
CA GLY A 283 -31.18 32.74 -15.49
C GLY A 283 -32.32 33.68 -15.93
N SER A 284 -33.33 33.89 -15.08
CA SER A 284 -34.46 34.80 -15.37
C SER A 284 -34.25 36.25 -14.93
N ILE A 285 -33.13 36.56 -14.26
CA ILE A 285 -32.79 37.92 -13.78
C ILE A 285 -31.66 38.56 -14.62
N SER A 286 -31.07 37.79 -15.56
CA SER A 286 -30.14 38.31 -16.59
C SER A 286 -30.87 38.56 -17.90
#